data_AF-A0A1F9XJ97-F1
#
_entry.id   AF-A0A1F9XJ97-F1
#
_cell.length_a   1.000
_cell.length_b   1.000
_cell.length_c   1.000
_cell.angle_alpha   90.00
_cell.angle_beta   90.00
_cell.angle_gamma   90.00
#
_symmetry.space_group_name_H-M   'P 1'
#
loop_
_entity.id
_entity.type
_entity.pdbx_description
1 polymer ?
#
loop_
_entity_poly.entity_id
_entity_poly.type
_entity_poly.pdbx_seq_one_letter_code
_entity_poly.pdbx_strand_id
1 'polypeptide(L)'
;MKLELIKFTVYVALVLLVLISINFYWFLTTILPPSLLVQSAVRIAVFSAVSILLIFGITIMLVKWFTFSVVGPMPRLQREINEMVDSGKYCSLKTRDQDKIREFIDTVNLLIQKLS
;
A
#
# COMPACT_ATOMS: atom_id res chain seq x y z
N MET A 1 6.76 9.22 -9.92
CA MET A 1 5.47 8.63 -9.47
C MET A 1 5.34 7.11 -9.66
N LYS A 2 5.10 6.53 -10.86
CA LYS A 2 4.92 5.06 -10.99
C LYS A 2 6.12 4.24 -10.46
N LEU A 3 7.34 4.72 -10.71
CA LEU A 3 8.58 4.08 -10.24
C LEU A 3 8.75 4.15 -8.71
N GLU A 4 8.31 5.25 -8.09
CA GLU A 4 8.43 5.45 -6.63
C GLU A 4 7.40 4.62 -5.87
N LEU A 5 6.21 4.45 -6.43
CA LEU A 5 5.20 3.56 -5.87
C LEU A 5 5.64 2.10 -5.90
N ILE A 6 6.29 1.69 -6.99
CA ILE A 6 6.89 0.35 -7.13
C ILE A 6 8.03 0.20 -6.11
N LYS A 7 8.91 1.20 -5.97
CA LYS A 7 9.97 1.18 -4.95
C LYS A 7 9.40 1.07 -3.53
N PHE A 8 8.40 1.88 -3.19
CA PHE A 8 7.74 1.84 -1.88
C PHE A 8 7.11 0.47 -1.61
N THR A 9 6.43 -0.09 -2.61
CA THR A 9 5.85 -1.44 -2.53
C THR A 9 6.91 -2.50 -2.27
N VAL A 10 8.02 -2.46 -3.01
CA VAL A 10 9.13 -3.40 -2.84
C VAL A 10 9.76 -3.25 -1.46
N TYR A 11 9.94 -2.02 -0.96
CA TYR A 11 10.46 -1.78 0.38
C TYR A 11 9.53 -2.32 1.48
N VAL A 12 8.22 -2.06 1.39
CA VAL A 12 7.24 -2.56 2.36
C VAL A 12 7.19 -4.09 2.35
N ALA A 13 7.20 -4.70 1.16
CA ALA A 13 7.24 -6.16 1.02
C ALA A 13 8.51 -6.76 1.63
N LEU A 14 9.66 -6.13 1.38
CA LEU A 14 10.96 -6.59 1.88
C LEU A 14 11.06 -6.45 3.40
N VAL A 15 10.58 -5.35 3.97
CA VAL A 15 10.52 -5.15 5.43
C VAL A 15 9.62 -6.19 6.09
N LEU A 16 8.42 -6.44 5.54
CA LEU A 16 7.52 -7.47 6.05
C LEU A 16 8.15 -8.87 5.99
N LEU A 17 8.82 -9.20 4.89
CA LEU A 17 9.49 -10.49 4.72
C LEU A 17 10.61 -10.71 5.73
N VAL A 18 11.41 -9.67 6.02
CA VAL A 18 12.46 -9.71 7.04
C VAL A 18 11.87 -9.87 8.44
N LEU A 19 10.85 -9.07 8.80
CA LEU A 19 10.19 -9.14 10.11
C LEU A 19 9.58 -10.51 10.40
N ILE A 20 9.01 -11.14 9.38
CA ILE A 20 8.41 -12.47 9.48
C ILE A 20 9.49 -13.53 9.58
N SER A 21 10.57 -13.43 8.81
CA SER A 21 11.71 -14.36 8.91
C SER A 21 12.32 -14.33 10.31
N ILE A 22 12.45 -13.15 10.91
CA ILE A 22 12.95 -12.97 12.28
C ILE A 22 11.96 -13.58 13.29
N ASN A 23 10.66 -13.28 13.18
CA ASN A 23 9.64 -13.85 14.07
C ASN A 23 9.58 -15.37 13.97
N PHE A 24 9.73 -15.91 12.76
CA PHE A 24 9.70 -17.34 12.52
C PHE A 24 10.94 -18.04 13.08
N TYR A 25 12.12 -17.42 12.96
CA TYR A 25 13.34 -17.89 13.61
C TYR A 25 13.21 -17.86 15.14
N TRP A 26 12.63 -16.80 15.70
CA TRP A 26 12.34 -16.71 17.13
C TRP A 26 11.36 -17.77 17.60
N PHE A 27 10.28 -18.00 16.84
CA PHE A 27 9.30 -19.04 17.13
C PHE A 27 9.94 -20.43 17.15
N LEU A 28 10.80 -20.73 16.17
CA LEU A 28 11.52 -22.00 16.07
C LEU A 28 12.48 -22.23 17.24
N THR A 29 13.23 -21.19 17.62
CA THR A 29 14.19 -21.28 18.72
C THR A 29 13.53 -21.33 20.09
N THR A 30 12.33 -20.77 20.24
CA THR A 30 11.59 -20.73 21.53
C THR A 30 10.78 -22.01 21.78
N ILE A 31 10.28 -22.67 20.73
CA ILE A 31 9.27 -23.75 20.89
C ILE A 31 9.83 -25.14 20.55
N LEU A 32 10.85 -25.28 19.70
CA LEU A 32 11.39 -26.60 19.35
C LEU A 32 12.71 -26.92 20.08
N PRO A 33 12.80 -28.08 20.78
CA PRO A 33 14.08 -28.57 21.27
C PRO A 33 15.00 -28.89 20.09
N PRO A 34 16.32 -28.62 20.21
CA PRO A 34 17.27 -28.65 19.09
C PRO A 34 17.38 -30.01 18.38
N SER A 35 17.00 -31.11 19.05
CA SER A 35 16.97 -32.46 18.49
C SER A 35 15.86 -32.70 17.46
N LEU A 36 14.80 -31.88 17.43
CA LEU A 36 13.68 -32.02 16.49
C LEU A 36 13.76 -31.10 15.27
N LEU A 37 14.69 -30.13 15.26
CA LEU A 37 14.85 -29.14 14.18
C LEU A 37 15.14 -29.79 12.82
N VAL A 38 15.87 -30.90 12.78
CA VAL A 38 16.24 -31.60 11.54
C VAL A 38 15.05 -32.35 10.92
N GLN A 39 14.20 -32.99 11.74
CA GLN A 39 12.98 -33.66 11.26
C GLN A 39 11.87 -32.67 10.87
N SER A 40 11.83 -31.52 11.54
CA SER A 40 10.83 -30.48 11.29
C SER A 40 11.21 -29.53 10.14
N ALA A 41 12.45 -29.56 9.66
CA ALA A 41 12.93 -28.71 8.55
C ALA A 41 12.02 -28.73 7.32
N VAL A 42 11.46 -29.89 6.96
CA VAL A 42 10.52 -30.00 5.82
C VAL A 42 9.19 -29.31 6.11
N ARG A 43 8.63 -29.48 7.31
CA ARG A 43 7.38 -28.81 7.72
C ARG A 43 7.57 -27.30 7.81
N ILE A 44 8.74 -26.88 8.27
CA ILE A 44 9.17 -25.49 8.36
C ILE A 44 9.29 -24.88 6.96
N ALA A 45 9.94 -25.59 6.03
CA ALA A 45 10.09 -25.14 4.65
C ALA A 45 8.72 -24.98 3.97
N VAL A 46 7.83 -25.98 4.12
CA VAL A 46 6.47 -25.94 3.56
C VAL A 46 5.65 -24.80 4.17
N PHE A 47 5.69 -24.63 5.50
CA PHE A 47 4.99 -23.53 6.17
C PHE A 47 5.53 -22.16 5.73
N SER A 48 6.85 -22.03 5.58
CA SER A 48 7.47 -20.79 5.09
C SER A 48 7.04 -20.48 3.66
N ALA A 49 6.99 -21.50 2.78
CA ALA A 49 6.60 -21.32 1.39
C ALA A 49 5.14 -20.88 1.27
N VAL A 50 4.24 -21.52 2.02
CA VAL A 50 2.82 -21.14 2.07
C VAL A 50 2.67 -19.72 2.63
N SER A 51 3.40 -19.39 3.70
CA SER A 51 3.36 -18.06 4.32
C SER A 51 3.83 -16.99 3.35
N ILE A 52 4.95 -17.19 2.66
CA ILE A 52 5.49 -16.26 1.65
C ILE A 52 4.47 -16.02 0.53
N LEU A 53 3.85 -17.09 0.02
CA LEU A 53 2.85 -16.99 -1.05
C LEU A 53 1.63 -16.17 -0.60
N LEU A 54 1.17 -16.39 0.63
CA LEU A 54 0.02 -15.70 1.22
C LEU A 54 0.33 -14.21 1.46
N ILE A 55 1.53 -13.90 1.96
CA ILE A 55 2.03 -12.53 2.14
C ILE A 55 2.13 -11.81 0.79
N PHE A 56 2.68 -12.48 -0.22
CA PHE A 56 2.82 -11.90 -1.55
C PHE A 56 1.45 -11.59 -2.17
N GLY A 57 0.47 -12.50 -2.01
CA GLY A 57 -0.90 -12.29 -2.41
C GLY A 57 -1.56 -11.09 -1.73
N ILE A 58 -1.46 -11.00 -0.39
CA ILE A 58 -2.00 -9.87 0.38
C ILE A 58 -1.33 -8.56 -0.03
N THR A 59 -0.01 -8.57 -0.21
CA THR A 59 0.75 -7.37 -0.59
C THR A 59 0.32 -6.86 -1.96
N ILE A 60 0.20 -7.74 -2.95
CA ILE A 60 -0.30 -7.36 -4.29
C ILE A 60 -1.71 -6.79 -4.20
N MET A 61 -2.59 -7.43 -3.43
CA MET A 61 -3.97 -6.96 -3.25
C MET A 61 -4.00 -5.56 -2.62
N LEU A 62 -3.21 -5.34 -1.56
CA LEU A 62 -3.16 -4.08 -0.82
C LEU A 62 -2.55 -2.96 -1.67
N VAL A 63 -1.52 -3.27 -2.47
CA VAL A 63 -0.90 -2.32 -3.40
C VAL A 63 -1.85 -1.95 -4.53
N LYS A 64 -2.55 -2.93 -5.12
CA LYS A 64 -3.59 -2.66 -6.12
C LYS A 64 -4.65 -1.74 -5.53
N TRP A 65 -5.16 -2.10 -4.35
CA TRP A 65 -6.17 -1.31 -3.66
C TRP A 65 -5.70 0.13 -3.40
N PHE A 66 -4.49 0.31 -2.86
CA PHE A 66 -3.92 1.64 -2.62
C PHE A 66 -3.70 2.44 -3.91
N THR A 67 -3.20 1.78 -4.95
CA THR A 67 -2.96 2.42 -6.26
C THR A 67 -4.27 2.92 -6.87
N PHE A 68 -5.33 2.11 -6.84
CA PHE A 68 -6.62 2.52 -7.41
C PHE A 68 -7.35 3.55 -6.57
N SER A 69 -7.34 3.41 -5.24
CA SER A 69 -8.13 4.27 -4.34
C SER A 69 -7.46 5.58 -3.94
N VAL A 70 -6.13 5.68 -3.99
CA VAL A 70 -5.37 6.86 -3.53
C VAL A 70 -4.58 7.50 -4.67
N VAL A 71 -3.81 6.71 -5.42
CA VAL A 71 -2.94 7.24 -6.48
C VAL A 71 -3.73 7.53 -7.76
N GLY A 72 -4.73 6.72 -8.08
CA GLY A 72 -5.60 6.87 -9.24
C GLY A 72 -6.24 8.26 -9.38
N PRO A 73 -6.85 8.83 -8.32
CA PRO A 73 -7.47 10.15 -8.41
C PRO A 73 -6.48 11.31 -8.46
N MET A 74 -5.22 11.16 -8.02
CA MET A 74 -4.25 12.27 -7.92
C MET A 74 -3.93 12.96 -9.25
N PRO A 75 -3.58 12.23 -10.34
CA PRO A 75 -3.31 12.84 -11.64
C PRO A 75 -4.52 13.58 -12.23
N ARG A 76 -5.73 13.08 -11.96
CA ARG A 76 -6.98 13.75 -12.39
C ARG A 76 -7.15 15.08 -11.66
N LEU A 77 -7.02 15.07 -10.33
CA LEU A 77 -7.12 16.30 -9.52
C LEU A 77 -6.07 17.32 -9.93
N GLN A 78 -4.84 16.89 -10.20
CA GLN A 78 -3.78 17.77 -10.68
C GLN A 78 -4.16 18.43 -12.02
N ARG A 79 -4.78 17.67 -12.95
CA ARG A 79 -5.23 18.23 -14.23
C ARG A 79 -6.35 19.25 -14.05
N GLU A 80 -7.36 18.91 -13.23
CA GLU A 80 -8.47 19.81 -12.93
C GLU A 80 -7.98 21.11 -12.27
N ILE A 81 -7.04 21.03 -11.32
CA ILE A 81 -6.45 22.21 -10.68
C ILE A 81 -5.65 23.06 -11.68
N ASN A 82 -4.82 22.45 -12.52
CA ASN A 82 -4.06 23.19 -13.53
C ASN A 82 -5.00 23.90 -14.53
N GLU A 83 -6.07 23.25 -14.97
CA GLU A 83 -7.09 23.87 -15.83
C GLU A 83 -7.77 25.08 -15.14
N MET A 84 -7.98 25.04 -13.83
CA MET A 84 -8.52 26.19 -13.07
C MET A 84 -7.52 27.35 -12.97
N VAL A 85 -6.24 27.04 -12.75
CA VAL A 85 -5.18 28.07 -12.72
C VAL A 85 -5.03 28.74 -14.08
N ASP A 86 -5.03 27.97 -15.17
CA ASP A 86 -4.86 28.51 -16.53
C ASP A 86 -6.08 29.30 -17.01
N SER A 87 -7.29 28.87 -16.64
CA SER A 87 -8.54 29.53 -17.07
C SER A 87 -9.00 30.66 -16.16
N GLY A 88 -8.45 30.76 -14.95
CA GLY A 88 -8.90 31.68 -13.90
C GLY A 88 -10.31 31.39 -13.36
N LYS A 89 -10.91 30.26 -13.75
CA LYS A 89 -12.26 29.87 -13.32
C LYS A 89 -12.17 28.77 -12.26
N TYR A 90 -12.40 29.18 -11.02
CA TYR A 90 -12.40 28.29 -9.87
C TYR A 90 -13.73 27.53 -9.76
N CYS A 91 -13.70 26.20 -9.92
CA CYS A 91 -14.86 25.31 -9.85
C CYS A 91 -14.64 24.22 -8.79
N SER A 92 -15.70 23.58 -8.28
CA SER A 92 -15.51 22.47 -7.35
C SER A 92 -15.00 21.20 -8.06
N LEU A 93 -14.05 20.53 -7.43
CA LEU A 93 -13.48 19.25 -7.84
C LEU A 93 -14.49 18.13 -7.60
N LYS A 94 -14.60 17.21 -8.56
CA LYS A 94 -15.57 16.11 -8.51
C LYS A 94 -15.04 14.91 -7.73
N THR A 95 -15.62 14.65 -6.56
CA THR A 95 -15.39 13.44 -5.77
C THR A 95 -16.09 12.23 -6.39
N ARG A 96 -15.43 11.08 -6.45
CA ARG A 96 -16.03 9.79 -6.82
C ARG A 96 -16.13 8.91 -5.58
N ASP A 97 -17.19 8.11 -5.44
CA ASP A 97 -17.46 7.32 -4.22
C ASP A 97 -16.38 6.29 -3.86
N GLN A 98 -15.54 5.90 -4.81
CA GLN A 98 -14.43 4.96 -4.58
C GLN A 98 -13.12 5.61 -4.15
N ASP A 99 -13.03 6.95 -4.18
CA ASP A 99 -11.82 7.68 -3.83
C ASP A 99 -11.74 7.80 -2.30
N LYS A 100 -10.66 7.28 -1.71
CA LYS A 100 -10.46 7.38 -0.25
C LYS A 100 -9.94 8.74 0.21
N ILE A 101 -9.69 9.65 -0.73
CA ILE A 101 -9.21 11.02 -0.50
C ILE A 101 -10.34 12.07 -0.53
N ARG A 102 -11.60 11.65 -0.32
CA ARG A 102 -12.77 12.53 -0.36
C ARG A 102 -12.66 13.73 0.59
N GLU A 103 -12.26 13.49 1.83
CA GLU A 103 -12.12 14.55 2.84
C GLU A 103 -11.06 15.60 2.45
N PHE A 104 -9.97 15.15 1.81
CA PHE A 104 -8.98 16.05 1.23
C PHE A 104 -9.57 16.89 0.10
N ILE A 105 -10.31 16.26 -0.83
CA ILE A 105 -10.97 16.98 -1.94
C ILE A 105 -11.99 17.99 -1.40
N ASP A 106 -12.76 17.62 -0.37
CA ASP A 106 -13.74 18.51 0.27
C ASP A 106 -13.05 19.72 0.91
N THR A 107 -11.89 19.51 1.55
CA THR A 107 -11.07 20.60 2.10
C THR A 107 -10.55 21.53 1.00
N VAL A 108 -10.09 20.97 -0.12
CA VAL A 108 -9.65 21.76 -1.29
C VAL A 108 -10.83 22.55 -1.86
N ASN A 109 -12.01 21.94 -1.98
CA ASN A 109 -13.22 22.62 -2.45
C ASN A 109 -13.62 23.79 -1.54
N LEU A 110 -13.48 23.65 -0.21
CA LEU A 110 -13.70 24.75 0.73
C LEU A 110 -12.69 25.89 0.55
N LEU A 111 -11.43 25.58 0.26
CA LEU A 111 -10.41 26.60 -0.05
C LEU A 111 -10.75 27.34 -1.35
N ILE A 112 -11.15 26.62 -2.40
CA ILE A 112 -11.57 27.18 -3.68
C ILE A 112 -12.77 28.13 -3.49
N GLN A 113 -13.77 27.74 -2.68
CA GLN A 113 -14.91 28.61 -2.36
C GLN A 113 -14.54 29.90 -1.64
N LYS A 114 -13.45 29.92 -0.87
CA LYS A 114 -12.96 31.14 -0.21
C LYS A 114 -12.14 32.04 -1.13
N LEU A 115 -11.64 31.51 -2.24
CA LEU A 115 -10.80 32.20 -3.22
C LEU A 115 -11.61 32.77 -4.39
N SER A 116 -12.76 32.16 -4.70
CA SER A 116 -13.75 32.67 -5.66
C SER A 116 -14.59 33.80 -5.05
#